data_AF-A0A8S2Y3C1-F1
#
_entry.id   AF-A0A8S2Y3C1-F1
#
_cell.length_a   1.000
_cell.length_b   1.000
_cell.length_c   1.000
_cell.angle_alpha   90.00
_cell.angle_beta   90.00
_cell.angle_gamma   90.00
#
_symmetry.space_group_name_H-M   'P 1'
#
loop_
_entity.id
_entity.type
_entity.pdbx_description
1 polymer ?
#
loop_
_entity_poly.entity_id
_entity_poly.type
_entity_poly.pdbx_seq_one_letter_code
_entity_poly.pdbx_strand_id
1 'polypeptide(L)'
;DKPIFRKWVPSILRDYCTYGVLPSDSGVVLSCDLDTGRSFYLSSMTKEMNIYDKLCQIEIPLRIVRSGFSYQPGRWDTSFTSPDLVSYFKNGRDTQLDDISHFIPMEAPLTVADFIKEILTRQCSPRLVSSL
;
A
#
# COMPACT_ATOMS: atom_id res chain seq x y z
N ASP A 1 -15.47 -2.57 -21.39
CA ASP A 1 -14.20 -2.67 -20.63
C ASP A 1 -14.14 -1.75 -19.43
N LYS A 2 -13.52 -2.21 -18.34
CA LYS A 2 -13.21 -1.42 -17.14
C LYS A 2 -11.68 -1.26 -17.07
N PRO A 3 -11.11 -0.11 -17.51
CA PRO A 3 -9.66 0.05 -17.67
C PRO A 3 -8.82 -0.25 -16.41
N ILE A 4 -9.37 0.02 -15.23
CA ILE A 4 -8.68 -0.16 -13.94
C ILE A 4 -8.34 -1.62 -13.61
N PHE A 5 -9.06 -2.59 -14.18
CA PHE A 5 -8.82 -4.02 -13.94
C PHE A 5 -7.95 -4.67 -15.01
N ARG A 6 -7.53 -3.91 -16.05
CA ARG A 6 -6.84 -4.47 -17.22
C ARG A 6 -5.53 -5.19 -16.86
N LYS A 7 -4.83 -4.70 -15.83
CA LYS A 7 -3.53 -5.23 -15.38
C LYS A 7 -3.64 -6.18 -14.19
N TRP A 8 -4.83 -6.39 -13.64
CA TRP A 8 -5.00 -7.27 -12.49
C TRP A 8 -4.75 -8.72 -12.91
N VAL A 9 -4.07 -9.46 -12.05
CA VAL A 9 -3.93 -10.91 -12.24
C VAL A 9 -5.34 -11.53 -12.20
N PRO A 10 -5.75 -12.35 -13.19
CA PRO A 10 -7.13 -12.83 -13.29
C PRO A 10 -7.63 -13.59 -12.05
N SER A 11 -6.76 -14.36 -11.39
CA SER A 11 -7.11 -15.05 -10.15
C SER A 11 -7.35 -14.07 -9.00
N ILE A 12 -6.59 -12.98 -8.90
CA ILE A 12 -6.78 -11.96 -7.87
C ILE A 12 -8.08 -11.19 -8.10
N LEU A 13 -8.44 -10.89 -9.36
CA LEU A 13 -9.74 -10.29 -9.66
C LEU A 13 -10.89 -11.24 -9.28
N ARG A 14 -10.73 -12.55 -9.53
CA ARG A 14 -11.70 -13.57 -9.08
C ARG A 14 -11.82 -13.57 -7.56
N ASP A 15 -10.70 -13.61 -6.84
CA ASP A 15 -10.67 -13.58 -5.38
C ASP A 15 -11.33 -12.30 -4.84
N TYR A 16 -11.10 -11.14 -5.46
CA TYR A 16 -11.77 -9.90 -5.09
C TYR A 16 -13.29 -10.00 -5.27
N CYS A 17 -13.78 -10.58 -6.37
CA CYS A 17 -15.21 -10.82 -6.56
C CYS A 17 -15.79 -11.88 -5.60
N THR A 18 -14.98 -12.81 -5.12
CA THR A 18 -15.42 -13.87 -4.20
C THR A 18 -15.41 -13.44 -2.73
N TYR A 19 -14.41 -12.64 -2.32
CA TYR A 19 -14.16 -12.30 -0.91
C TYR A 19 -14.25 -10.81 -0.61
N GLY A 20 -14.05 -9.94 -1.61
CA GLY A 20 -14.07 -8.48 -1.46
C GLY A 20 -15.47 -7.86 -1.51
N VAL A 21 -16.50 -8.66 -1.83
CA VAL A 21 -17.89 -8.21 -1.94
C VAL A 21 -18.85 -9.22 -1.32
N LEU A 22 -20.02 -8.74 -0.91
CA LEU A 22 -21.12 -9.53 -0.39
C LEU A 22 -22.36 -9.32 -1.28
N PRO A 23 -23.24 -10.33 -1.43
CA PRO A 23 -24.52 -10.13 -2.08
C PRO A 23 -25.41 -9.19 -1.26
N SER A 24 -26.22 -8.40 -1.95
CA SER A 24 -27.28 -7.56 -1.37
C SER A 24 -28.53 -7.61 -2.23
N ASP A 25 -29.65 -7.13 -1.69
CA ASP A 25 -30.93 -7.08 -2.42
C ASP A 25 -30.86 -6.28 -3.74
N SER A 26 -29.91 -5.35 -3.85
CA SER A 26 -29.67 -4.50 -5.01
C SER A 26 -28.43 -4.87 -5.83
N GLY A 27 -27.79 -6.01 -5.53
CA GLY A 27 -26.63 -6.51 -6.27
C GLY A 27 -25.50 -6.93 -5.34
N VAL A 28 -24.42 -6.14 -5.31
CA VAL A 28 -23.24 -6.41 -4.49
C VAL A 28 -22.81 -5.18 -3.71
N VAL A 29 -22.38 -5.40 -2.48
CA VAL A 29 -21.77 -4.38 -1.61
C VAL A 29 -20.34 -4.80 -1.27
N LEU A 30 -19.48 -3.85 -0.90
CA LEU A 30 -18.15 -4.20 -0.40
C LEU A 30 -18.26 -4.97 0.91
N SER A 31 -17.39 -5.95 1.11
CA SER A 31 -17.34 -6.71 2.36
C SER A 31 -16.77 -5.91 3.52
N CYS A 32 -16.07 -4.81 3.23
CA CYS A 32 -15.59 -3.87 4.24
C CYS A 32 -16.67 -2.84 4.60
N ASP A 33 -16.64 -2.39 5.86
CA ASP A 33 -17.47 -1.28 6.32
C ASP A 33 -17.04 0.03 5.64
N LEU A 34 -17.88 0.50 4.73
CA LEU A 34 -17.67 1.69 3.93
C LEU A 34 -17.64 2.96 4.77
N ASP A 35 -18.46 3.06 5.82
CA ASP A 35 -18.54 4.27 6.63
C ASP A 35 -17.27 4.44 7.45
N THR A 36 -16.76 3.34 8.00
CA THR A 36 -15.45 3.31 8.65
C THR A 36 -14.35 3.73 7.67
N GLY A 37 -14.25 3.09 6.49
CA GLY A 37 -13.21 3.42 5.50
C GLY A 37 -13.26 4.89 5.03
N ARG A 38 -14.47 5.41 4.79
CA ARG A 38 -14.69 6.81 4.39
C ARG A 38 -14.30 7.78 5.50
N SER A 39 -14.64 7.48 6.75
CA SER A 39 -14.31 8.34 7.90
C SER A 39 -12.80 8.51 8.04
N PHE A 40 -12.03 7.42 7.93
CA PHE A 40 -10.56 7.47 7.94
C PHE A 40 -10.00 8.33 6.81
N TYR A 41 -10.51 8.15 5.59
CA TYR A 41 -10.05 8.93 4.45
C TYR A 41 -10.29 10.43 4.67
N LEU A 42 -11.51 10.82 5.06
CA LEU A 42 -11.85 12.22 5.31
C LEU A 42 -11.06 12.82 6.46
N SER A 43 -10.89 12.08 7.56
CA SER A 43 -10.08 12.55 8.69
C SER A 43 -8.61 12.71 8.33
N SER A 44 -8.06 11.83 7.48
CA SER A 44 -6.65 11.92 7.05
C SER A 44 -6.31 13.20 6.27
N MET A 45 -7.33 13.90 5.75
CA MET A 45 -7.16 15.14 5.01
C MET A 45 -7.16 16.39 5.91
N THR A 46 -7.39 16.26 7.22
CA THR A 46 -7.35 17.42 8.14
C THR A 46 -5.93 17.73 8.58
N LYS A 47 -5.68 18.99 8.94
CA LYS A 47 -4.35 19.46 9.35
C LYS A 47 -3.88 18.77 10.64
N GLU A 48 -4.81 18.44 11.52
CA GLU A 48 -4.58 17.78 12.81
C GLU A 48 -4.07 16.34 12.65
N MET A 49 -4.34 15.71 11.51
CA MET A 49 -3.85 14.36 11.18
C MET A 49 -2.49 14.37 10.50
N ASN A 50 -1.83 15.53 10.39
CA ASN A 50 -0.44 15.57 9.95
C ASN A 50 0.48 14.93 11.00
N ILE A 51 1.04 13.77 10.66
CA ILE A 51 1.92 12.99 11.54
C ILE A 51 3.39 13.02 11.13
N TYR A 52 3.80 13.85 10.17
CA TYR A 52 5.18 13.85 9.63
C TYR A 52 6.25 14.00 10.74
N ASP A 53 6.01 14.88 11.70
CA ASP A 53 6.92 15.13 12.84
C ASP A 53 7.06 13.91 13.78
N LYS A 54 6.15 12.93 13.68
CA LYS A 54 6.15 11.70 14.49
C LYS A 54 6.76 10.51 13.75
N LEU A 55 6.94 10.57 12.43
CA LEU A 55 7.41 9.42 11.65
C LEU A 55 8.82 8.96 12.05
N CYS A 56 9.66 9.88 12.54
CA CYS A 56 11.00 9.56 13.05
C CYS A 56 10.99 8.69 14.31
N GLN A 57 9.86 8.57 15.00
CA GLN A 57 9.69 7.72 16.18
C GLN A 57 9.48 6.24 15.81
N ILE A 58 9.21 5.94 14.53
CA ILE A 58 9.01 4.56 14.06
C ILE A 58 10.39 3.91 13.88
N GLU A 59 10.69 2.93 14.74
CA GLU A 59 12.00 2.25 14.76
C GLU A 59 11.99 0.89 14.06
N ILE A 60 10.82 0.35 13.75
CA ILE A 60 10.71 -0.92 13.02
C ILE A 60 11.18 -0.75 11.56
N PRO A 61 11.77 -1.79 10.94
CA PRO A 61 12.06 -1.77 9.51
C PRO A 61 10.79 -1.52 8.69
N LEU A 62 10.87 -0.58 7.75
CA LEU A 62 9.74 -0.19 6.92
C LEU A 62 10.18 -0.04 5.46
N ARG A 63 9.31 -0.45 4.54
CA ARG A 63 9.46 -0.20 3.10
C ARG A 63 8.20 0.47 2.58
N ILE A 64 8.39 1.58 1.89
CA ILE A 64 7.38 2.27 1.10
C ILE A 64 7.50 1.74 -0.33
N VAL A 65 6.41 1.22 -0.88
CA VAL A 65 6.35 0.77 -2.27
C VAL A 65 5.38 1.67 -3.01
N ARG A 66 5.84 2.33 -4.08
CA ARG A 66 5.07 3.32 -4.83
C ARG A 66 4.87 2.87 -6.27
N SER A 67 3.75 3.27 -6.86
CA SER A 67 3.51 3.14 -8.30
C SER A 67 4.47 4.05 -9.07
N GLY A 68 4.90 3.58 -10.25
CA GLY A 68 5.66 4.37 -11.21
C GLY A 68 4.84 5.43 -11.94
N PHE A 69 3.51 5.40 -11.82
CA PHE A 69 2.64 6.41 -12.42
C PHE A 69 2.58 7.66 -11.53
N SER A 70 3.16 8.74 -12.05
CA SER A 70 3.06 10.07 -11.45
C SER A 70 1.60 10.48 -11.26
N TYR A 71 1.34 11.19 -10.17
CA TYR A 71 0.01 11.72 -9.88
C TYR A 71 -0.56 12.52 -11.06
N GLN A 72 -1.79 12.21 -11.44
CA GLN A 72 -2.57 12.96 -12.42
C GLN A 72 -3.99 13.17 -11.86
N PRO A 73 -4.48 14.43 -11.77
CA PRO A 73 -5.83 14.70 -11.31
C PRO A 73 -6.88 13.91 -12.09
N GLY A 74 -7.81 13.28 -11.38
CA GLY A 74 -8.88 12.47 -11.98
C GLY A 74 -8.47 11.04 -12.38
N ARG A 75 -7.20 10.65 -12.20
CA ARG A 75 -6.75 9.27 -12.37
C ARG A 75 -6.69 8.53 -11.05
N TRP A 76 -7.24 7.32 -11.06
CA TRP A 76 -7.34 6.43 -9.90
C TRP A 76 -6.30 5.32 -9.93
N ASP A 77 -5.33 5.38 -10.82
CA ASP A 77 -4.28 4.36 -10.97
C ASP A 77 -2.88 4.91 -10.68
N THR A 78 -2.78 6.15 -10.20
CA THR A 78 -1.52 6.84 -9.84
C THR A 78 -1.24 6.77 -8.34
N SER A 79 0.04 6.90 -7.94
CA SER A 79 0.41 7.05 -6.53
C SER A 79 0.29 8.50 -6.08
N PHE A 80 -0.34 8.72 -4.92
CA PHE A 80 -0.41 10.00 -4.21
C PHE A 80 0.71 10.14 -3.15
N THR A 81 1.57 9.12 -3.02
CA THR A 81 2.61 9.06 -2.00
C THR A 81 3.78 9.95 -2.39
N SER A 82 4.15 10.88 -1.50
CA SER A 82 5.28 11.78 -1.76
C SER A 82 6.60 11.00 -1.91
N PRO A 83 7.43 11.28 -2.94
CA PRO A 83 8.71 10.57 -3.14
C PRO A 83 9.71 10.73 -2.00
N ASP A 84 9.62 11.82 -1.23
CA ASP A 84 10.50 12.12 -0.10
C ASP A 84 9.99 11.54 1.24
N LEU A 85 8.82 10.89 1.27
CA LEU A 85 8.21 10.35 2.49
C LEU A 85 9.16 9.44 3.27
N VAL A 86 10.01 8.68 2.58
CA VAL A 86 10.99 7.78 3.20
C VAL A 86 12.01 8.52 4.07
N SER A 87 12.33 9.78 3.76
CA SER A 87 13.33 10.58 4.47
C SER A 87 12.93 10.90 5.91
N TYR A 88 11.63 10.79 6.23
CA TYR A 88 11.10 11.03 7.57
C TYR A 88 11.21 9.80 8.50
N PHE A 89 11.60 8.63 7.98
CA PHE A 89 11.73 7.39 8.74
C PHE A 89 13.20 7.06 9.02
N LYS A 90 13.51 6.67 10.27
CA LYS A 90 14.87 6.23 10.67
C LYS A 90 15.35 5.01 9.87
N ASN A 91 14.47 4.03 9.69
CA ASN A 91 14.77 2.73 9.07
C ASN A 91 13.92 2.51 7.80
N GLY A 92 13.59 3.59 7.09
CA GLY A 92 12.78 3.58 5.89
C GLY A 92 13.55 3.18 4.64
N ARG A 93 12.87 2.48 3.73
CA ARG A 93 13.32 2.27 2.35
C ARG A 93 12.21 2.63 1.40
N ASP A 94 12.58 3.10 0.22
CA ASP A 94 11.64 3.40 -0.85
C ASP A 94 11.89 2.47 -2.04
N THR A 95 10.82 2.07 -2.71
CA THR A 95 10.89 1.31 -3.95
C THR A 95 9.77 1.78 -4.87
N GLN A 96 10.13 2.37 -6.00
CA GLN A 96 9.19 2.69 -7.06
C GLN A 96 9.13 1.54 -8.05
N LEU A 97 7.92 1.10 -8.40
CA LEU A 97 7.69 0.04 -9.38
C LEU A 97 7.21 0.66 -10.70
N ASP A 98 8.06 0.59 -11.72
CA ASP A 98 7.74 1.10 -13.05
C ASP A 98 6.60 0.30 -13.71
N ASP A 99 5.80 0.98 -14.53
CA ASP A 99 4.67 0.41 -15.28
C ASP A 99 3.60 -0.33 -14.46
N ILE A 100 3.58 -0.16 -13.14
CA ILE A 100 2.58 -0.71 -12.24
C ILE A 100 1.75 0.44 -11.66
N SER A 101 0.42 0.28 -11.63
CA SER A 101 -0.49 1.26 -11.04
C SER A 101 -0.43 1.27 -9.51
N HIS A 102 -1.21 2.12 -8.85
CA HIS A 102 -1.30 2.03 -7.38
C HIS A 102 -1.91 0.71 -6.88
N PHE A 103 -2.55 -0.08 -7.75
CA PHE A 103 -3.12 -1.40 -7.41
C PHE A 103 -2.03 -2.48 -7.35
N ILE A 104 -0.87 -2.15 -6.76
CA ILE A 104 0.33 -2.99 -6.69
C ILE A 104 0.03 -4.42 -6.22
N PRO A 105 -0.76 -4.65 -5.14
CA PRO A 105 -1.06 -6.01 -4.69
C PRO A 105 -1.86 -6.83 -5.69
N MET A 106 -2.60 -6.16 -6.59
CA MET A 106 -3.47 -6.79 -7.58
C MET A 106 -2.75 -7.08 -8.90
N GLU A 107 -1.79 -6.23 -9.26
CA GLU A 107 -1.01 -6.35 -10.50
C GLU A 107 0.26 -7.18 -10.31
N ALA A 108 0.89 -7.13 -9.13
CA ALA A 108 2.16 -7.81 -8.85
C ALA A 108 2.18 -8.47 -7.45
N PRO A 109 1.25 -9.42 -7.16
CA PRO A 109 1.12 -10.03 -5.83
C PRO A 109 2.39 -10.77 -5.37
N LEU A 110 3.11 -11.43 -6.28
CA LEU A 110 4.36 -12.14 -5.94
C LEU A 110 5.47 -11.18 -5.54
N THR A 111 5.59 -10.04 -6.21
CA THR A 111 6.54 -8.98 -5.84
C THR A 111 6.23 -8.43 -4.44
N VAL A 112 4.96 -8.24 -4.10
CA VAL A 112 4.54 -7.85 -2.74
C VAL A 112 4.92 -8.92 -1.72
N ALA A 113 4.66 -10.19 -2.01
CA ALA A 113 5.02 -11.30 -1.14
C ALA A 113 6.55 -11.37 -0.90
N ASP A 114 7.35 -11.13 -1.93
CA ASP A 114 8.81 -11.11 -1.82
C ASP A 114 9.30 -9.93 -1.00
N PHE A 115 8.69 -8.74 -1.12
CA PHE A 115 8.98 -7.62 -0.22
C PHE A 115 8.66 -7.94 1.24
N ILE A 116 7.53 -8.60 1.52
CA ILE A 116 7.17 -9.03 2.87
C ILE A 116 8.20 -10.02 3.41
N LYS A 117 8.56 -11.06 2.64
CA LYS A 117 9.60 -12.03 3.02
C LYS A 117 10.94 -11.34 3.32
N GLU A 118 11.33 -10.38 2.49
CA GLU A 118 12.58 -9.64 2.68
C GLU A 118 12.57 -8.83 3.99
N ILE A 119 11.46 -8.16 4.32
CA ILE A 119 11.32 -7.41 5.57
C ILE A 119 11.40 -8.35 6.78
N LEU A 120 10.70 -9.49 6.73
CA LEU A 120 10.67 -10.47 7.82
C LEU A 120 12.04 -11.13 8.05
N THR A 121 12.74 -11.51 6.98
CA THR A 121 14.07 -12.15 7.09
C THR A 121 15.13 -11.19 7.62
N ARG A 122 15.06 -9.90 7.27
CA ARG A 122 15.97 -8.87 7.81
C ARG A 122 15.76 -8.59 9.30
N GLN A 123 14.54 -8.73 9.82
CA GLN A 123 14.26 -8.59 11.25
C GLN A 123 14.86 -9.72 12.09
N CYS A 124 15.08 -10.91 11.51
CA CYS A 124 15.62 -12.07 12.20
C CYS A 124 17.16 -12.18 12.19
N SER A 125 17.90 -11.25 11.57
CA SER A 125 19.36 -11.30 11.62
C SER A 125 19.85 -10.87 13.01
N PRO A 126 20.50 -11.73 13.81
CA PRO A 126 21.01 -11.34 15.12
C PRO A 126 22.03 -10.21 14.94
N ARG A 127 21.90 -9.14 15.75
CA ARG A 127 22.96 -8.14 15.88
C ARG A 127 24.22 -8.89 16.30
N LEU A 128 25.21 -8.99 15.43
CA LEU A 128 26.56 -9.35 15.82
C LEU A 128 27.01 -8.28 16.82
N VAL A 129 26.93 -8.61 18.11
CA VAL A 129 27.55 -7.83 19.16
C VAL A 129 29.05 -8.02 18.96
N SER A 130 29.73 -7.02 18.40
CA SER A 130 31.19 -6.99 18.43
C SER A 130 31.60 -6.73 19.87
N SER A 131 31.94 -7.79 20.59
CA SER A 131 32.69 -7.71 21.84
C SER A 131 34.08 -7.14 21.54
N LEU A 132 34.36 -5.94 22.08
CA LEU A 132 35.71 -5.49 22.40
C LEU A 132 35.97 -5.79 23.88
#